data_AF-A0AAN5CA30-F1
#
_entry.id   AF-A0AAN5CA30-F1
#
_cell.length_a   1.000
_cell.length_b   1.000
_cell.length_c   1.000
_cell.angle_alpha   90.00
_cell.angle_beta   90.00
_cell.angle_gamma   90.00
#
_symmetry.space_group_name_H-M   'P 1'
#
loop_
_entity.id
_entity.type
_entity.pdbx_description
1 polymer ?
#
loop_
_entity_poly.entity_id
_entity_poly.type
_entity_poly.pdbx_seq_one_letter_code
_entity_poly.pdbx_strand_id
1 'polypeptide(L)'
;AEECRRSLDATLQSVHESTKAPKTSAELLVHRMNAVLCAAAAPNMGAGCPEAINALYESIESEQPGMYLHNEDLPMLHFSRSFAVVLEAMTRQLQHQLK
;
A
#
# COMPACT_ATOMS: atom_id res chain seq x y z
N ALA A 1 11.18 13.22 16.68
CA ALA A 1 10.28 13.33 15.52
C ALA A 1 11.04 13.25 14.20
N GLU A 2 12.11 14.05 14.03
CA GLU A 2 12.84 14.14 12.77
C GLU A 2 13.68 12.91 12.41
N GLU A 3 14.28 12.24 13.39
CA GLU A 3 14.96 10.96 13.18
C GLU A 3 14.00 9.83 12.79
N CYS A 4 12.81 9.81 13.40
CA CYS A 4 11.74 8.87 13.03
C CYS A 4 11.24 9.10 11.60
N ARG A 5 11.08 10.37 11.18
CA ARG A 5 10.75 10.73 9.79
C ARG A 5 11.82 10.22 8.82
N ARG A 6 13.11 10.55 9.06
CA ARG A 6 14.21 10.11 8.19
C ARG A 6 14.31 8.59 8.09
N SER A 7 14.10 7.89 9.20
CA SER A 7 14.08 6.42 9.20
C SER A 7 12.90 5.88 8.38
N LEU A 8 11.71 6.47 8.52
CA LEU A 8 10.55 6.08 7.72
C LEU A 8 10.80 6.29 6.23
N ASP A 9 11.28 7.48 5.84
CA ASP A 9 11.56 7.80 4.43
C ASP A 9 12.60 6.82 3.84
N ALA A 10 13.64 6.50 4.60
CA ALA A 10 14.65 5.52 4.19
C ALA A 10 14.06 4.11 4.02
N THR A 11 13.18 3.68 4.93
CA THR A 11 12.49 2.38 4.82
C THR A 11 11.57 2.33 3.61
N LEU A 12 10.75 3.37 3.42
CA LEU A 12 9.83 3.46 2.28
C LEU A 12 10.58 3.46 0.94
N GLN A 13 11.69 4.20 0.86
CA GLN A 13 12.55 4.19 -0.33
C GLN A 13 13.18 2.80 -0.55
N SER A 14 13.70 2.17 0.50
CA SER A 14 14.30 0.83 0.40
C SER A 14 13.30 -0.21 -0.10
N VAL A 15 12.08 -0.21 0.44
CA VAL A 15 11.00 -1.09 -0.02
C VAL A 15 10.59 -0.75 -1.45
N HIS A 16 10.54 0.52 -1.84
CA HIS A 16 10.27 0.91 -3.22
C HIS A 16 11.33 0.34 -4.17
N GLU A 17 12.61 0.52 -3.88
CA GLU A 17 13.71 0.03 -4.71
C GLU A 17 13.74 -1.49 -4.83
N SER A 18 13.40 -2.21 -3.75
CA SER A 18 13.37 -3.68 -3.76
C SER A 18 12.16 -4.25 -4.52
N THR A 19 11.08 -3.49 -4.66
CA THR A 19 9.81 -3.95 -5.24
C THR A 19 9.41 -3.24 -6.54
N LYS A 20 10.20 -2.29 -7.05
CA LYS A 20 9.88 -1.51 -8.28
C LYS A 20 9.75 -2.34 -9.56
N ALA A 21 10.30 -3.55 -9.57
CA ALA A 21 10.20 -4.50 -10.67
C ALA A 21 9.73 -5.85 -10.12
N PRO A 22 8.45 -5.96 -9.73
CA PRO A 22 7.94 -7.14 -9.06
C PRO A 22 7.96 -8.34 -10.00
N LYS A 23 8.42 -9.48 -9.49
CA LYS A 23 8.48 -10.77 -10.21
C LYS A 23 7.35 -11.71 -9.82
N THR A 24 6.69 -11.43 -8.71
CA THR A 24 5.57 -12.21 -8.18
C THR A 24 4.40 -11.30 -7.85
N SER A 25 3.21 -11.88 -7.81
CA SER A 25 1.99 -11.24 -7.34
C SER A 25 2.16 -10.63 -5.95
N ALA A 26 2.83 -11.37 -5.04
CA ALA A 26 3.11 -10.90 -3.68
C ALA A 26 4.04 -9.68 -3.65
N GLU A 27 5.11 -9.66 -4.46
CA GLU A 27 6.00 -8.50 -4.58
C GLU A 27 5.26 -7.27 -5.12
N LEU A 28 4.36 -7.46 -6.10
CA LEU A 28 3.52 -6.38 -6.62
C LEU A 28 2.59 -5.83 -5.53
N LEU A 29 1.95 -6.71 -4.74
CA LEU A 29 1.09 -6.27 -3.63
C LEU A 29 1.88 -5.51 -2.56
N VAL A 30 3.09 -5.94 -2.22
CA VAL A 30 3.98 -5.19 -1.30
C VAL A 30 4.35 -3.83 -1.88
N HIS A 31 4.67 -3.76 -3.18
CA HIS A 31 4.96 -2.51 -3.86
C HIS A 31 3.79 -1.51 -3.74
N ARG A 32 2.56 -2.00 -3.98
CA ARG A 32 1.34 -1.19 -3.91
C ARG A 32 1.02 -0.74 -2.50
N MET A 33 1.16 -1.62 -1.50
CA MET A 33 1.00 -1.22 -0.09
C MET A 33 2.03 -0.16 0.31
N ASN A 34 3.28 -0.28 -0.15
CA ASN A 34 4.31 0.74 0.10
C ASN A 34 3.96 2.08 -0.55
N ALA A 35 3.37 2.08 -1.75
CA ALA A 35 2.89 3.31 -2.39
C ALA A 35 1.79 4.01 -1.57
N VAL A 36 0.87 3.25 -0.95
CA VAL A 36 -0.13 3.79 -0.02
C VAL A 36 0.54 4.42 1.21
N LEU A 37 1.54 3.76 1.79
CA LEU A 37 2.29 4.30 2.93
C LEU A 37 3.05 5.59 2.57
N CYS A 38 3.69 5.64 1.38
CA CYS A 38 4.32 6.85 0.87
C CYS A 38 3.33 8.00 0.73
N ALA A 39 2.14 7.72 0.17
CA ALA A 39 1.10 8.73 0.05
C ALA A 39 0.63 9.22 1.42
N ALA A 40 0.46 8.32 2.40
CA ALA A 40 0.03 8.68 3.76
C ALA A 40 1.10 9.47 4.54
N ALA A 41 2.39 9.18 4.31
CA ALA A 41 3.50 9.89 4.92
C ALA A 41 3.80 11.25 4.26
N ALA A 42 3.21 11.52 3.10
CA ALA A 42 3.50 12.71 2.32
C ALA A 42 3.09 14.02 3.06
N PRO A 43 3.83 15.12 2.86
CA PRO A 43 3.56 16.39 3.54
C PRO A 43 2.18 16.99 3.26
N ASN A 44 1.52 16.56 2.17
CA ASN A 44 0.21 17.03 1.74
C ASN A 44 -0.97 16.35 2.48
N MET A 45 -0.75 15.89 3.71
CA MET A 45 -1.75 15.25 4.58
C MET A 45 -2.46 14.05 3.93
N GLY A 46 -1.75 13.24 3.15
CA GLY A 46 -2.34 12.04 2.56
C GLY A 46 -3.32 12.30 1.41
N ALA A 47 -3.21 13.46 0.74
CA ALA A 47 -4.10 13.79 -0.38
C ALA A 47 -4.06 12.77 -1.53
N GLY A 48 -2.94 12.04 -1.71
CA GLY A 48 -2.81 10.97 -2.70
C GLY A 48 -3.17 9.57 -2.20
N CYS A 49 -3.63 9.42 -0.95
CA CYS A 49 -4.03 8.12 -0.40
C CYS A 49 -5.19 7.48 -1.16
N PRO A 50 -6.28 8.19 -1.53
CA PRO A 50 -7.39 7.58 -2.23
C PRO A 50 -6.98 6.91 -3.54
N GLU A 51 -6.14 7.58 -4.34
CA GLU A 51 -5.66 7.05 -5.62
C GLU A 51 -4.74 5.84 -5.40
N ALA A 52 -3.83 5.92 -4.42
CA ALA A 52 -2.93 4.81 -4.11
C ALA A 52 -3.68 3.57 -3.58
N ILE A 53 -4.72 3.78 -2.76
CA ILE A 53 -5.58 2.71 -2.24
C ILE A 53 -6.38 2.08 -3.38
N ASN A 54 -6.94 2.89 -4.29
CA ASN A 54 -7.64 2.37 -5.45
C ASN A 54 -6.73 1.51 -6.34
N ALA A 55 -5.51 1.97 -6.61
CA ALA A 55 -4.52 1.20 -7.37
C ALA A 55 -4.13 -0.13 -6.68
N LEU A 56 -4.15 -0.17 -5.35
CA LEU A 56 -3.95 -1.40 -4.58
C LEU A 56 -5.15 -2.37 -4.77
N TYR A 57 -6.38 -1.88 -4.70
CA TYR A 57 -7.57 -2.70 -4.97
C TYR A 57 -7.58 -3.26 -6.40
N GLU A 58 -7.27 -2.44 -7.40
CA GLU A 58 -7.16 -2.88 -8.79
C GLU A 58 -6.12 -4.00 -8.94
N SER A 59 -4.96 -3.87 -8.28
CA SER A 59 -3.92 -4.92 -8.31
C SER A 59 -4.35 -6.19 -7.57
N ILE A 60 -5.09 -6.07 -6.47
CA ILE A 60 -5.66 -7.23 -5.77
C ILE A 60 -6.64 -7.98 -6.68
N GLU A 61 -7.50 -7.26 -7.39
CA GLU A 61 -8.48 -7.87 -8.31
C GLU A 61 -7.81 -8.53 -9.51
N SER A 62 -6.76 -7.92 -10.08
CA SER A 62 -6.03 -8.49 -11.21
C SER A 62 -5.25 -9.76 -10.84
N GLU A 63 -4.58 -9.75 -9.69
CA GLU A 63 -3.69 -10.86 -9.29
C GLU A 63 -4.42 -12.00 -8.60
N GLN A 64 -5.58 -11.74 -7.99
CA GLN A 64 -6.33 -12.73 -7.22
C GLN A 64 -6.52 -14.07 -7.95
N PRO A 65 -6.97 -14.12 -9.23
CA PRO A 65 -7.17 -15.38 -9.93
C PRO A 65 -5.88 -16.21 -10.05
N GLY A 66 -4.76 -15.55 -10.37
CA GLY A 66 -3.46 -16.19 -10.48
C GLY A 66 -2.97 -16.72 -9.14
N MET A 67 -3.12 -15.93 -8.06
CA MET A 67 -2.73 -16.35 -6.72
C MET A 67 -3.53 -17.56 -6.21
N TYR A 68 -4.83 -17.66 -6.53
CA TYR A 68 -5.64 -18.85 -6.21
C TYR A 68 -5.26 -20.07 -7.05
N LEU A 69 -4.99 -19.89 -8.35
CA LEU A 69 -4.65 -20.99 -9.27
C LEU A 69 -3.27 -21.59 -8.99
N HIS A 70 -2.30 -20.75 -8.61
CA HIS A 70 -0.93 -21.16 -8.35
C HIS A 70 -0.66 -21.45 -6.87
N ASN A 71 -1.68 -21.34 -6.01
CA ASN A 71 -1.57 -21.49 -4.55
C ASN A 71 -0.52 -20.54 -3.95
N GLU A 72 -0.31 -19.38 -4.58
CA GLU A 72 0.66 -18.37 -4.18
C GLU A 72 0.09 -17.53 -3.04
N ASP A 73 0.81 -17.51 -1.91
CA ASP A 73 0.68 -16.57 -0.79
C ASP A 73 -0.70 -15.93 -0.57
N LEU A 74 -1.74 -16.77 -0.45
CA LEU A 74 -3.10 -16.34 -0.06
C LEU A 74 -3.11 -15.48 1.21
N PRO A 75 -2.26 -15.73 2.24
CA PRO A 75 -2.14 -14.81 3.38
C PRO A 75 -1.76 -13.39 2.98
N MET A 76 -0.89 -13.20 1.97
CA MET A 76 -0.52 -11.87 1.47
C MET A 76 -1.73 -11.19 0.81
N LEU A 77 -2.48 -11.91 -0.02
CA LEU A 77 -3.69 -11.37 -0.64
C LEU A 77 -4.72 -10.89 0.40
N HIS A 78 -4.97 -11.70 1.42
CA HIS A 78 -5.86 -11.34 2.52
C HIS A 78 -5.33 -10.18 3.36
N PHE A 79 -4.02 -10.16 3.60
CA PHE A 79 -3.36 -9.06 4.29
C PHE A 79 -3.48 -7.76 3.51
N SER A 80 -3.18 -7.74 2.21
CA SER A 80 -3.27 -6.56 1.35
C SER A 80 -4.69 -6.00 1.28
N ARG A 81 -5.70 -6.87 1.23
CA ARG A 81 -7.11 -6.46 1.33
C ARG A 81 -7.42 -5.79 2.66
N SER A 82 -7.02 -6.43 3.76
CA SER A 82 -7.28 -5.91 5.11
C SER A 82 -6.56 -4.57 5.33
N PHE A 83 -5.32 -4.47 4.85
CA PHE A 83 -4.53 -3.24 4.84
C PHE A 83 -5.25 -2.11 4.08
N ALA A 84 -5.73 -2.39 2.86
CA ALA A 84 -6.44 -1.39 2.04
C ALA A 84 -7.68 -0.86 2.77
N VAL A 85 -8.50 -1.76 3.35
CA VAL A 85 -9.72 -1.38 4.09
C VAL A 85 -9.40 -0.49 5.29
N VAL A 86 -8.39 -0.84 6.09
CA VAL A 86 -8.00 -0.06 7.27
C VAL A 86 -7.51 1.33 6.86
N LEU A 87 -6.65 1.42 5.85
CA LEU A 87 -6.10 2.69 5.37
C LEU A 87 -7.19 3.57 4.73
N GLU A 88 -8.14 2.98 4.03
CA GLU A 88 -9.30 3.69 3.49
C GLU A 88 -10.15 4.30 4.62
N ALA A 89 -10.49 3.51 5.62
CA ALA A 89 -11.26 3.97 6.78
C ALA A 89 -10.56 5.13 7.49
N MET A 90 -9.25 5.01 7.74
CA MET A 90 -8.43 6.05 8.37
C MET A 90 -8.36 7.32 7.51
N THR A 91 -8.19 7.17 6.19
CA THR A 91 -8.13 8.32 5.26
C THR A 91 -9.46 9.08 5.23
N ARG A 92 -10.59 8.36 5.19
CA ARG A 92 -11.93 8.97 5.24
C ARG A 92 -12.16 9.73 6.55
N GLN A 93 -11.76 9.14 7.68
CA GLN A 93 -11.86 9.80 8.99
C GLN A 93 -11.05 11.10 9.04
N LEU A 94 -9.80 11.08 8.55
CA LEU A 94 -8.95 12.26 8.52
C LEU A 94 -9.56 13.37 7.64
N GLN A 95 -10.06 13.03 6.46
CA GLN A 95 -10.72 13.99 5.57
C GLN A 95 -11.99 14.60 6.18
N HIS A 96 -12.73 13.85 6.99
CA HIS A 96 -13.88 14.38 7.73
C HIS A 96 -13.49 15.34 8.85
N GLN A 97 -12.33 15.14 9.50
CA GLN A 97 -11.83 16.04 10.54
C GLN A 97 -11.23 17.34 10.00
N LEU A 98 -10.80 17.34 8.73
CA LEU A 98 -10.21 18.50 8.06
C LEU A 98 -11.24 19.41 7.36
N LYS A 99 -12.51 18.99 7.30
CA LYS A 99 -13.64 19.77 6.76
C LYS A 99 -14.41 20.45 7.89
#